data_AF-A0A3Q2QXT7-F1
#
_entry.id   AF-A0A3Q2QXT7-F1
#
_cell.length_a   1.000
_cell.length_b   1.000
_cell.length_c   1.000
_cell.angle_alpha   90.00
_cell.angle_beta   90.00
_cell.angle_gamma   90.00
#
_symmetry.space_group_name_H-M   'P 1'
#
loop_
_entity.id
_entity.type
_entity.pdbx_description
1 polymer ?
#
loop_
_entity_poly.entity_id
_entity_poly.type
_entity_poly.pdbx_seq_one_letter_code
_entity_poly.pdbx_strand_id
1 'polypeptide(L)'
;MSAAKNVAIGIDLGTTYSCVGVFQHGKVEIIANDQGNRTTPSYVAFTDTERLIGDAAKNQVALNPGNTVFDAKRLIGRKFDEAVVQADMKHWPFKVLSEGGRPKIQVEYKGENKAFFPEEISSMVLVKMKEIAEAYLGHKVSNAVITVPAYFNDSQRQATKDAGVIAGLNVLRIINEPTAAAIAYGLDKGKTGERNVLIFDLGGGTFDVSILTIEDGIFEVKATAGDTHLGGEDFDNRMVNHFVEDLKGKISEEDKKKVIDKCKETISWLENNQLAEKDEYQHHTTEL
;
A
#
# COMPACT_ATOMS: atom_id res chain seq x y z
N MET A 1 -5.42 -14.85 35.80
CA MET A 1 -5.38 -14.14 34.51
C MET A 1 -5.64 -15.18 33.43
N SER A 2 -6.75 -15.11 32.69
CA SER A 2 -6.96 -16.02 31.57
C SER A 2 -5.89 -15.74 30.52
N ALA A 3 -5.19 -16.77 30.05
CA ALA A 3 -4.25 -16.65 28.94
C ALA A 3 -4.91 -15.83 27.82
N ALA A 4 -4.25 -14.77 27.35
CA ALA A 4 -4.71 -14.04 26.19
C ALA A 4 -4.94 -15.08 25.08
N LYS A 5 -6.20 -15.22 24.63
CA LYS A 5 -6.50 -16.05 23.46
C LYS A 5 -5.58 -15.54 22.35
N ASN A 6 -4.83 -16.43 21.71
CA ASN A 6 -3.96 -16.08 20.58
C ASN A 6 -4.82 -15.55 19.43
N VAL A 7 -5.14 -14.26 19.44
CA VAL A 7 -5.86 -13.57 18.38
C VAL A 7 -4.98 -13.55 17.14
N ALA A 8 -5.56 -13.93 16.00
CA ALA A 8 -4.95 -13.74 14.71
C ALA A 8 -5.64 -12.58 13.99
N ILE A 9 -4.86 -11.76 13.29
CA ILE A 9 -5.37 -10.71 12.41
C ILE A 9 -5.33 -11.18 10.96
N GLY A 10 -6.27 -10.70 10.15
CA GLY A 10 -6.22 -10.81 8.70
C GLY A 10 -5.70 -9.50 8.12
N ILE A 11 -4.68 -9.56 7.28
CA ILE A 11 -4.11 -8.39 6.62
C ILE A 11 -4.26 -8.56 5.11
N ASP A 12 -4.91 -7.58 4.50
CA ASP A 12 -4.84 -7.35 3.07
C ASP A 12 -3.67 -6.41 2.78
N LEU A 13 -2.59 -6.96 2.22
CA LEU A 13 -1.40 -6.19 1.83
C LEU A 13 -1.55 -5.79 0.36
N GLY A 14 -2.35 -4.76 0.09
CA GLY A 14 -2.64 -4.31 -1.28
C GLY A 14 -1.53 -3.43 -1.88
N THR A 15 -1.60 -3.25 -3.20
CA THR A 15 -0.62 -2.46 -3.98
C THR A 15 -0.60 -1.00 -3.55
N THR A 16 -1.76 -0.33 -3.57
CA THR A 16 -1.90 1.09 -3.21
C THR A 16 -2.33 1.31 -1.75
N TYR A 17 -3.16 0.41 -1.21
CA TYR A 17 -3.66 0.47 0.17
C TYR A 17 -3.62 -0.91 0.81
N SER A 18 -3.45 -0.92 2.13
CA SER A 18 -3.56 -2.11 2.96
C SER A 18 -4.73 -1.98 3.94
N CYS A 19 -5.27 -3.12 4.36
CA CYS A 19 -6.40 -3.21 5.30
C CYS A 19 -6.09 -4.28 6.36
N VAL A 20 -6.56 -4.06 7.59
CA VAL A 20 -6.43 -5.03 8.68
C VAL A 20 -7.76 -5.26 9.36
N GLY A 21 -8.08 -6.54 9.59
CA GLY A 21 -9.30 -6.97 10.25
C GLY A 21 -9.03 -8.04 11.30
N VAL A 22 -9.97 -8.20 12.21
CA VAL A 22 -9.93 -9.20 13.27
C VAL A 22 -11.28 -9.89 13.42
N PHE A 23 -11.28 -11.21 13.70
CA PHE A 23 -12.51 -11.94 13.99
C PHE A 23 -12.66 -12.12 15.50
N GLN A 24 -13.65 -11.45 16.10
CA GLN A 24 -13.94 -11.53 17.53
C GLN A 24 -15.44 -11.46 17.78
N HIS A 25 -15.89 -12.05 18.89
CA HIS A 25 -17.30 -12.04 19.28
C HIS A 25 -18.25 -12.52 18.17
N GLY A 26 -17.79 -13.46 17.33
CA GLY A 26 -18.59 -14.07 16.26
C GLY A 26 -18.70 -13.24 14.98
N LYS A 27 -17.99 -12.12 14.83
CA LYS A 27 -18.03 -11.26 13.65
C LYS A 27 -16.64 -10.77 13.24
N VAL A 28 -16.51 -10.34 11.99
CA VAL A 28 -15.32 -9.63 11.49
C VAL A 28 -15.45 -8.15 11.81
N GLU A 29 -14.39 -7.55 12.33
CA GLU A 29 -14.25 -6.11 12.54
C GLU A 29 -13.08 -5.59 11.71
N ILE A 30 -13.34 -4.62 10.82
CA ILE A 30 -12.30 -3.89 10.09
C ILE A 30 -11.82 -2.73 10.96
N ILE A 31 -10.52 -2.68 11.21
CA ILE A 31 -9.91 -1.77 12.18
C ILE A 31 -9.54 -0.47 11.48
N ALA A 32 -9.99 0.66 12.04
CA ALA A 32 -9.59 1.98 11.57
C ALA A 32 -8.20 2.35 12.11
N ASN A 33 -7.42 3.08 11.32
CA ASN A 33 -6.13 3.61 11.74
C ASN A 33 -6.28 4.84 12.66
N ASP A 34 -5.15 5.44 13.05
CA ASP A 34 -5.06 6.64 13.91
C ASP A 34 -5.74 7.89 13.33
N GLN A 35 -5.99 7.93 12.02
CA GLN A 35 -6.75 8.99 11.34
C GLN A 35 -8.23 8.63 11.14
N GLY A 36 -8.67 7.45 11.56
CA GLY A 36 -10.03 6.97 11.39
C GLY A 36 -10.30 6.27 10.04
N ASN A 37 -9.28 6.10 9.20
CA ASN A 37 -9.42 5.43 7.90
C ASN A 37 -9.40 3.91 8.05
N ARG A 38 -10.29 3.20 7.36
CA ARG A 38 -10.35 1.72 7.38
C ARG A 38 -9.34 1.04 6.44
N THR A 39 -8.70 1.81 5.58
CA THR A 39 -7.58 1.40 4.75
C THR A 39 -6.45 2.38 4.99
N THR A 40 -5.21 1.92 4.87
CA THR A 40 -4.01 2.74 5.04
C THR A 40 -3.17 2.66 3.78
N PRO A 41 -2.69 3.77 3.20
CA PRO A 41 -1.83 3.74 2.02
C PRO A 41 -0.62 2.81 2.21
N SER A 42 -0.29 2.02 1.19
CA SER A 42 0.92 1.17 1.15
C SER A 42 2.17 2.00 0.80
N TYR A 43 2.39 3.07 1.56
CA TYR A 43 3.44 4.07 1.34
C TYR A 43 4.42 4.08 2.50
N VAL A 44 5.71 4.23 2.18
CA VAL A 44 6.79 4.42 3.15
C VAL A 44 7.66 5.58 2.68
N ALA A 45 7.77 6.63 3.47
CA ALA A 45 8.64 7.77 3.18
C ALA A 45 9.81 7.84 4.16
N PHE A 46 10.97 8.24 3.65
CA PHE A 46 12.18 8.42 4.42
C PHE A 46 12.56 9.90 4.40
N THR A 47 12.83 10.46 5.59
CA THR A 47 13.21 11.87 5.78
C THR A 47 14.55 11.96 6.52
N ASP A 48 15.03 13.18 6.76
CA ASP A 48 16.26 13.40 7.53
C ASP A 48 16.13 13.00 9.01
N THR A 49 14.92 12.92 9.52
CA THR A 49 14.64 12.71 10.95
C THR A 49 14.00 11.35 11.21
N GLU A 50 13.10 10.91 10.34
CA GLU A 50 12.20 9.79 10.63
C GLU A 50 11.74 9.04 9.39
N ARG A 51 11.03 7.95 9.65
CA ARG A 51 10.38 7.14 8.62
C ARG A 51 8.87 7.23 8.82
N LEU A 52 8.18 7.71 7.80
CA LEU A 52 6.72 7.82 7.79
C LEU A 52 6.13 6.63 7.05
N ILE A 53 4.96 6.16 7.49
CA ILE A 53 4.26 5.01 6.89
C ILE A 53 2.76 5.34 6.81
N GLY A 54 2.10 4.96 5.73
CA GLY A 54 0.66 5.15 5.57
C GLY A 54 0.30 6.57 5.11
N ASP A 55 -0.76 7.13 5.71
CA ASP A 55 -1.29 8.45 5.35
C ASP A 55 -0.22 9.55 5.47
N ALA A 56 0.59 9.53 6.53
CA ALA A 56 1.68 10.49 6.71
C ALA A 56 2.71 10.44 5.57
N ALA A 57 3.05 9.25 5.07
CA ALA A 57 3.95 9.09 3.94
C ALA A 57 3.31 9.56 2.63
N LYS A 58 2.03 9.23 2.40
CA LYS A 58 1.32 9.65 1.18
C LYS A 58 1.14 11.17 1.11
N ASN A 59 0.81 11.83 2.22
CA ASN A 59 0.51 13.26 2.24
C ASN A 59 1.70 14.16 1.85
N GLN A 60 2.93 13.71 2.10
CA GLN A 60 4.15 14.47 1.77
C GLN A 60 4.81 14.07 0.44
N VAL A 61 4.19 13.18 -0.36
CA VAL A 61 4.80 12.65 -1.60
C VAL A 61 5.18 13.74 -2.60
N ALA A 62 4.42 14.84 -2.64
CA ALA A 62 4.69 15.97 -3.54
C ALA A 62 5.96 16.75 -3.14
N LEU A 63 6.33 16.75 -1.86
CA LEU A 63 7.50 17.44 -1.33
C LEU A 63 8.77 16.56 -1.36
N ASN A 64 8.61 15.23 -1.27
CA ASN A 64 9.73 14.29 -1.18
C ASN A 64 9.53 13.05 -2.08
N PRO A 65 9.34 13.23 -3.40
CA PRO A 65 8.95 12.13 -4.28
C PRO A 65 10.04 11.06 -4.42
N GLY A 66 11.33 11.44 -4.41
CA GLY A 66 12.45 10.51 -4.57
C GLY A 66 12.67 9.54 -3.40
N ASN A 67 12.20 9.90 -2.19
CA ASN A 67 12.34 9.09 -0.99
C ASN A 67 11.00 8.59 -0.44
N THR A 68 9.93 8.71 -1.22
CA THR A 68 8.59 8.20 -0.90
C THR A 68 8.29 6.98 -1.75
N VAL A 69 8.39 5.82 -1.15
CA VAL A 69 8.23 4.52 -1.80
C VAL A 69 6.78 4.07 -1.73
N PHE A 70 6.24 3.68 -2.88
CA PHE A 70 4.95 3.02 -3.06
C PHE A 70 5.14 1.87 -4.06
N ASP A 71 4.09 1.09 -4.32
CA ASP A 71 4.13 0.00 -5.32
C ASP A 71 5.19 -1.10 -5.07
N ALA A 72 5.70 -1.23 -3.84
CA ALA A 72 6.67 -2.26 -3.49
C ALA A 72 6.17 -3.69 -3.81
N LYS A 73 4.83 -3.89 -3.80
CA LYS A 73 4.17 -5.14 -4.18
C LYS A 73 4.40 -5.52 -5.66
N ARG A 74 4.68 -4.57 -6.55
CA ARG A 74 5.04 -4.85 -7.96
C ARG A 74 6.45 -5.44 -8.09
N LEU A 75 7.34 -5.12 -7.14
CA LEU A 75 8.74 -5.57 -7.12
C LEU A 75 8.97 -6.85 -6.31
N ILE A 76 8.11 -7.14 -5.33
CA ILE A 76 8.32 -8.24 -4.38
C ILE A 76 8.45 -9.59 -5.09
N GLY A 77 9.50 -10.35 -4.73
CA GLY A 77 9.80 -11.67 -5.29
C GLY A 77 10.23 -11.71 -6.76
N ARG A 78 10.42 -10.57 -7.43
CA ARG A 78 10.89 -10.48 -8.81
C ARG A 78 12.41 -10.31 -8.91
N LYS A 79 12.95 -10.59 -10.10
CA LYS A 79 14.32 -10.23 -10.47
C LYS A 79 14.36 -8.83 -11.09
N PHE A 80 15.50 -8.17 -10.92
CA PHE A 80 15.70 -6.80 -11.42
C PHE A 80 15.57 -6.70 -12.94
N ASP A 81 16.03 -7.71 -13.68
CA ASP A 81 16.07 -7.75 -15.14
C ASP A 81 14.75 -8.19 -15.80
N GLU A 82 13.72 -8.53 -15.01
CA GLU A 82 12.41 -8.85 -15.58
C GLU A 82 11.84 -7.65 -16.35
N ALA A 83 11.27 -7.91 -17.53
CA ALA A 83 10.74 -6.87 -18.42
C ALA A 83 9.70 -5.98 -17.72
N VAL A 84 8.88 -6.56 -16.84
CA VAL A 84 7.88 -5.82 -16.06
C VAL A 84 8.53 -4.86 -15.06
N VAL A 85 9.61 -5.28 -14.38
CA VAL A 85 10.36 -4.41 -13.45
C VAL A 85 11.01 -3.26 -14.21
N GLN A 86 11.62 -3.55 -15.37
CA GLN A 86 12.23 -2.52 -16.22
C GLN A 86 11.22 -1.55 -16.83
N ALA A 87 9.99 -1.99 -17.08
CA ALA A 87 8.90 -1.11 -17.51
C ALA A 87 8.45 -0.20 -16.35
N ASP A 88 8.18 -0.77 -15.17
CA ASP A 88 7.65 -0.03 -14.02
C ASP A 88 8.63 1.01 -13.48
N MET A 89 9.93 0.71 -13.50
CA MET A 89 10.99 1.64 -13.10
C MET A 89 11.01 2.96 -13.87
N LYS A 90 10.37 3.03 -15.05
CA LYS A 90 10.28 4.28 -15.84
C LYS A 90 9.21 5.23 -15.30
N HIS A 91 8.33 4.74 -14.44
CA HIS A 91 7.17 5.46 -13.92
C HIS A 91 7.34 5.89 -12.46
N TRP A 92 8.31 5.33 -11.74
CA TRP A 92 8.55 5.69 -10.34
C TRP A 92 9.54 6.87 -10.19
N PRO A 93 9.31 7.75 -9.20
CA PRO A 93 10.21 8.86 -8.89
C PRO A 93 11.44 8.42 -8.07
N PHE A 94 11.38 7.26 -7.42
CA PHE A 94 12.46 6.71 -6.62
C PHE A 94 13.34 5.77 -7.46
N LYS A 95 14.59 5.60 -7.05
CA LYS A 95 15.57 4.81 -7.78
C LYS A 95 15.54 3.35 -7.35
N VAL A 96 15.62 2.44 -8.32
CA VAL A 96 15.77 1.00 -8.07
C VAL A 96 17.13 0.52 -8.58
N LEU A 97 17.88 -0.16 -7.73
CA LEU A 97 19.20 -0.75 -7.98
C LEU A 97 19.10 -2.27 -8.11
N SER A 98 20.12 -2.89 -8.70
CA SER A 98 20.30 -4.34 -8.70
C SER A 98 21.35 -4.73 -7.67
N GLU A 99 21.01 -5.64 -6.76
CA GLU A 99 21.95 -6.28 -5.84
C GLU A 99 21.79 -7.80 -5.98
N GLY A 100 22.81 -8.48 -6.51
CA GLY A 100 22.74 -9.91 -6.78
C GLY A 100 21.60 -10.31 -7.73
N GLY A 101 21.20 -9.43 -8.65
CA GLY A 101 20.09 -9.65 -9.58
C GLY A 101 18.69 -9.39 -9.00
N ARG A 102 18.60 -8.96 -7.74
CA ARG A 102 17.34 -8.61 -7.07
C ARG A 102 17.18 -7.08 -7.01
N PRO A 103 15.96 -6.55 -7.15
CA PRO A 103 15.73 -5.12 -7.06
C PRO A 103 15.86 -4.63 -5.60
N LYS A 104 16.51 -3.48 -5.40
CA LYS A 104 16.49 -2.73 -4.13
C LYS A 104 16.12 -1.28 -4.39
N ILE A 105 15.23 -0.74 -3.58
CA ILE A 105 14.80 0.66 -3.68
C ILE A 105 15.80 1.52 -2.90
N GLN A 106 16.47 2.43 -3.60
CA GLN A 106 17.43 3.37 -3.03
C GLN A 106 16.71 4.66 -2.62
N VAL A 107 16.96 5.09 -1.39
CA VAL A 107 16.43 6.32 -0.79
C VAL A 107 17.51 7.01 0.04
N GLU A 108 17.38 8.30 0.25
CA GLU A 108 18.12 9.05 1.25
C GLU A 108 17.35 9.00 2.57
N TYR A 109 18.02 8.58 3.64
CA TYR A 109 17.44 8.51 4.98
C TYR A 109 18.46 8.94 6.01
N LYS A 110 18.17 10.03 6.74
CA LYS A 110 19.08 10.64 7.72
C LYS A 110 20.43 11.06 7.13
N GLY A 111 20.40 11.70 5.96
CA GLY A 111 21.61 12.13 5.22
C GLY A 111 22.47 10.99 4.66
N GLU A 112 21.99 9.74 4.69
CA GLU A 112 22.70 8.58 4.15
C GLU A 112 21.90 7.90 3.05
N ASN A 113 22.59 7.48 1.99
CA ASN A 113 22.01 6.60 0.97
C ASN A 113 21.79 5.21 1.54
N LYS A 114 20.53 4.76 1.56
CA LYS A 114 20.14 3.40 1.96
C LYS A 114 19.41 2.70 0.82
N ALA A 115 19.46 1.37 0.83
CA ALA A 115 18.78 0.55 -0.16
C ALA A 115 18.06 -0.59 0.53
N PHE A 116 16.76 -0.74 0.24
CA PHE A 116 15.88 -1.72 0.87
C PHE A 116 15.33 -2.69 -0.17
N PHE A 117 15.23 -3.96 0.18
CA PHE A 117 14.49 -4.93 -0.61
C PHE A 117 12.97 -4.65 -0.54
N PRO A 118 12.19 -5.06 -1.55
CA PRO A 118 10.73 -4.85 -1.55
C PRO A 118 10.02 -5.48 -0.35
N GLU A 119 10.50 -6.63 0.14
CA GLU A 119 9.97 -7.27 1.35
C GLU A 119 10.26 -6.46 2.63
N GLU A 120 11.36 -5.70 2.69
CA GLU A 120 11.65 -4.80 3.81
C GLU A 120 10.69 -3.61 3.80
N ILE A 121 10.44 -2.99 2.64
CA ILE A 121 9.43 -1.94 2.51
C ILE A 121 8.03 -2.46 2.87
N SER A 122 7.66 -3.64 2.36
CA SER A 122 6.38 -4.28 2.67
C SER A 122 6.26 -4.63 4.16
N SER A 123 7.35 -5.03 4.81
CA SER A 123 7.39 -5.28 6.25
C SER A 123 7.08 -4.02 7.06
N MET A 124 7.52 -2.84 6.60
CA MET A 124 7.23 -1.58 7.28
C MET A 124 5.73 -1.27 7.22
N VAL A 125 5.08 -1.54 6.08
CA VAL A 125 3.61 -1.46 5.96
C VAL A 125 2.92 -2.46 6.90
N LEU A 126 3.41 -3.71 6.95
CA LEU A 126 2.88 -4.73 7.87
C LEU A 126 3.08 -4.39 9.35
N VAL A 127 4.17 -3.73 9.71
CA VAL A 127 4.38 -3.18 11.06
C VAL A 127 3.31 -2.16 11.38
N LYS A 128 3.00 -1.22 10.47
CA LYS A 128 1.91 -0.25 10.68
C LYS A 128 0.55 -0.95 10.82
N MET A 129 0.27 -1.98 10.03
CA MET A 129 -0.99 -2.76 10.14
C MET A 129 -1.09 -3.49 11.48
N LYS A 130 0.02 -4.06 11.94
CA LYS A 130 0.13 -4.68 13.27
C LYS A 130 -0.09 -3.64 14.38
N GLU A 131 0.55 -2.48 14.32
CA GLU A 131 0.39 -1.40 15.30
C GLU A 131 -1.05 -0.90 15.39
N ILE A 132 -1.74 -0.74 14.25
CA ILE A 132 -3.16 -0.39 14.19
C ILE A 132 -4.00 -1.44 14.93
N ALA A 133 -3.76 -2.72 14.67
CA ALA A 133 -4.47 -3.79 15.36
C ALA A 133 -4.13 -3.86 16.85
N GLU A 134 -2.87 -3.67 17.24
CA GLU A 134 -2.44 -3.66 18.65
C GLU A 134 -3.08 -2.50 19.43
N ALA A 135 -3.17 -1.31 18.82
CA ALA A 135 -3.84 -0.16 19.41
C ALA A 135 -5.34 -0.41 19.63
N TYR A 136 -6.00 -1.05 18.67
CA TYR A 136 -7.42 -1.42 18.78
C TYR A 136 -7.67 -2.50 19.84
N LEU A 137 -6.81 -3.52 19.90
CA LEU A 137 -6.95 -4.68 20.78
C LEU A 137 -6.44 -4.45 22.21
N GLY A 138 -5.58 -3.45 22.41
CA GLY A 138 -4.96 -3.14 23.71
C GLY A 138 -3.88 -4.14 24.14
N HIS A 139 -3.40 -4.99 23.24
CA HIS A 139 -2.36 -5.98 23.52
C HIS A 139 -1.53 -6.32 22.27
N LYS A 140 -0.37 -6.96 22.46
CA LYS A 140 0.51 -7.40 21.37
C LYS A 140 -0.15 -8.44 20.47
N VAL A 141 0.10 -8.33 19.16
CA VAL A 141 -0.38 -9.26 18.13
C VAL A 141 0.81 -9.95 17.48
N SER A 142 0.77 -11.28 17.43
CA SER A 142 1.84 -12.07 16.85
C SER A 142 1.41 -12.92 15.67
N ASN A 143 0.13 -13.28 15.52
CA ASN A 143 -0.33 -14.17 14.46
C ASN A 143 -1.07 -13.42 13.37
N ALA A 144 -0.75 -13.69 12.11
CA ALA A 144 -1.44 -13.09 10.97
C ALA A 144 -1.68 -14.08 9.84
N VAL A 145 -2.77 -13.86 9.10
CA VAL A 145 -2.98 -14.37 7.75
C VAL A 145 -2.82 -13.19 6.79
N ILE A 146 -2.02 -13.34 5.75
CA ILE A 146 -1.74 -12.27 4.77
C ILE A 146 -2.23 -12.71 3.40
N THR A 147 -2.90 -11.82 2.67
CA THR A 147 -3.40 -12.10 1.32
C THR A 147 -2.34 -11.78 0.24
N VAL A 148 -2.43 -12.47 -0.89
CA VAL A 148 -1.66 -12.20 -2.12
C VAL A 148 -2.53 -12.44 -3.35
N PRO A 149 -2.18 -11.88 -4.52
CA PRO A 149 -2.88 -12.18 -5.76
C PRO A 149 -2.79 -13.67 -6.11
N ALA A 150 -3.83 -14.21 -6.75
CA ALA A 150 -3.86 -15.64 -7.08
C ALA A 150 -2.73 -16.06 -8.05
N TYR A 151 -2.30 -15.17 -8.95
CA TYR A 151 -1.22 -15.39 -9.91
C TYR A 151 0.19 -15.27 -9.31
N PHE A 152 0.35 -14.90 -8.03
CA PHE A 152 1.67 -14.84 -7.40
C PHE A 152 2.32 -16.23 -7.39
N ASN A 153 3.55 -16.27 -7.91
CA ASN A 153 4.38 -17.47 -7.89
C ASN A 153 5.00 -17.73 -6.50
N ASP A 154 5.69 -18.85 -6.35
CA ASP A 154 6.29 -19.26 -5.07
C ASP A 154 7.31 -18.25 -4.52
N SER A 155 8.10 -17.61 -5.38
CA SER A 155 9.07 -16.57 -4.98
C SER A 155 8.36 -15.35 -4.37
N GLN A 156 7.29 -14.89 -5.00
CA GLN A 156 6.52 -13.74 -4.53
C GLN A 156 5.75 -14.05 -3.24
N ARG A 157 5.21 -15.27 -3.12
CA ARG A 157 4.55 -15.76 -1.89
C ARG A 157 5.55 -15.86 -0.74
N GLN A 158 6.74 -16.40 -1.00
CA GLN A 158 7.78 -16.51 0.01
C GLN A 158 8.28 -15.13 0.45
N ALA A 159 8.56 -14.23 -0.48
CA ALA A 159 8.99 -12.86 -0.15
C ALA A 159 7.92 -12.09 0.65
N THR A 160 6.64 -12.29 0.36
CA THR A 160 5.54 -11.71 1.16
C THR A 160 5.48 -12.30 2.58
N LYS A 161 5.71 -13.61 2.70
CA LYS A 161 5.81 -14.27 4.00
C LYS A 161 7.01 -13.75 4.80
N ASP A 162 8.16 -13.56 4.13
CA ASP A 162 9.37 -13.01 4.73
C ASP A 162 9.14 -11.59 5.23
N ALA A 163 8.42 -10.74 4.48
CA ALA A 163 7.99 -9.42 4.93
C ALA A 163 7.19 -9.49 6.26
N GLY A 164 6.29 -10.48 6.38
CA GLY A 164 5.56 -10.74 7.62
C GLY A 164 6.47 -11.15 8.78
N VAL A 165 7.45 -12.02 8.53
CA VAL A 165 8.44 -12.44 9.53
C VAL A 165 9.30 -11.26 9.99
N ILE A 166 9.77 -10.41 9.06
CA ILE A 166 10.53 -9.19 9.36
C ILE A 166 9.71 -8.21 10.21
N ALA A 167 8.39 -8.13 9.98
CA ALA A 167 7.46 -7.34 10.80
C ALA A 167 7.19 -7.95 12.20
N GLY A 168 7.79 -9.09 12.53
CA GLY A 168 7.57 -9.81 13.78
C GLY A 168 6.18 -10.44 13.86
N LEU A 169 5.66 -10.93 12.74
CA LEU A 169 4.43 -11.72 12.65
C LEU A 169 4.76 -13.19 12.37
N ASN A 170 4.11 -14.08 13.10
CA ASN A 170 3.93 -15.48 12.74
C ASN A 170 2.86 -15.58 11.65
N VAL A 171 3.30 -15.72 10.41
CA VAL A 171 2.42 -15.85 9.25
C VAL A 171 1.84 -17.27 9.21
N LEU A 172 0.60 -17.41 9.71
CA LEU A 172 -0.11 -18.69 9.79
C LEU A 172 -0.39 -19.28 8.40
N ARG A 173 -0.74 -18.41 7.45
CA ARG A 173 -1.01 -18.78 6.07
C ARG A 173 -0.91 -17.57 5.15
N ILE A 174 -0.43 -17.81 3.94
CA ILE A 174 -0.65 -16.92 2.80
C ILE A 174 -1.86 -17.45 2.04
N ILE A 175 -2.89 -16.62 1.84
CA ILE A 175 -4.10 -17.01 1.09
C ILE A 175 -4.27 -16.12 -0.14
N ASN A 176 -4.96 -16.62 -1.15
CA ASN A 176 -5.26 -15.81 -2.34
C ASN A 176 -6.33 -14.76 -1.98
N GLU A 177 -6.16 -13.54 -2.46
CA GLU A 177 -7.14 -12.46 -2.39
C GLU A 177 -8.54 -12.89 -2.85
N PRO A 178 -8.74 -13.53 -4.03
CA PRO A 178 -10.07 -13.99 -4.44
C PRO A 178 -10.64 -15.07 -3.52
N THR A 179 -9.80 -15.92 -2.92
CA THR A 179 -10.24 -16.91 -1.93
C THR A 179 -10.68 -16.23 -0.63
N ALA A 180 -9.93 -15.21 -0.18
CA ALA A 180 -10.29 -14.41 0.98
C ALA A 180 -11.65 -13.70 0.77
N ALA A 181 -11.87 -13.12 -0.42
CA ALA A 181 -13.14 -12.54 -0.80
C ALA A 181 -14.28 -13.57 -0.75
N ALA A 182 -14.10 -14.75 -1.34
CA ALA A 182 -15.11 -15.81 -1.32
C ALA A 182 -15.46 -16.29 0.10
N ILE A 183 -14.46 -16.39 1.00
CA ILE A 183 -14.66 -16.67 2.43
C ILE A 183 -15.46 -15.54 3.10
N ALA A 184 -15.16 -14.28 2.81
CA ALA A 184 -15.87 -13.14 3.40
C ALA A 184 -17.36 -13.13 3.05
N TYR A 185 -17.73 -13.55 1.84
CA TYR A 185 -19.13 -13.73 1.41
C TYR A 185 -19.77 -15.03 1.93
N GLY A 186 -19.04 -15.86 2.68
CA GLY A 186 -19.53 -17.13 3.22
C GLY A 186 -19.92 -18.14 2.15
N LEU A 187 -19.26 -18.09 0.98
CA LEU A 187 -19.59 -18.95 -0.15
C LEU A 187 -19.22 -20.42 0.08
N ASP A 188 -18.38 -20.70 1.09
CA ASP A 188 -18.01 -22.01 1.60
C ASP A 188 -19.02 -22.64 2.55
N LYS A 189 -19.98 -21.87 3.09
CA LYS A 189 -20.85 -22.34 4.19
C LYS A 189 -22.23 -22.75 3.73
N GLY A 190 -22.69 -23.90 4.26
CA GLY A 190 -24.10 -24.31 4.26
C GLY A 190 -24.69 -24.63 2.89
N LYS A 191 -23.84 -24.90 1.90
CA LYS A 191 -24.22 -25.11 0.51
C LYS A 191 -23.64 -26.42 0.02
N THR A 192 -24.50 -27.32 -0.45
CA THR A 192 -24.12 -28.60 -1.06
C THR A 192 -23.92 -28.43 -2.57
N GLY A 193 -22.94 -29.14 -3.13
CA GLY A 193 -22.66 -29.20 -4.57
C GLY A 193 -21.66 -28.16 -5.07
N GLU A 194 -21.02 -28.48 -6.18
CA GLU A 194 -20.03 -27.65 -6.87
C GLU A 194 -20.62 -26.30 -7.28
N ARG A 195 -19.85 -25.22 -7.06
CA ARG A 195 -20.21 -23.86 -7.50
C ARG A 195 -19.03 -23.18 -8.16
N ASN A 196 -19.32 -22.51 -9.26
CA ASN A 196 -18.36 -21.63 -9.91
C ASN A 196 -18.64 -20.19 -9.49
N VAL A 197 -17.61 -19.50 -9.01
CA VAL A 197 -17.65 -18.13 -8.52
C VAL A 197 -16.63 -17.33 -9.32
N LEU A 198 -17.07 -16.21 -9.90
CA LEU A 198 -16.19 -15.24 -10.51
C LEU A 198 -15.95 -14.09 -9.52
N ILE A 199 -14.70 -13.82 -9.21
CA ILE A 199 -14.26 -12.65 -8.44
C ILE A 199 -13.75 -11.62 -9.45
N PHE A 200 -14.32 -10.43 -9.40
CA PHE A 200 -13.90 -9.26 -10.15
C PHE A 200 -13.31 -8.26 -9.16
N ASP A 201 -11.99 -8.07 -9.22
CA ASP A 201 -11.25 -7.20 -8.32
C ASP A 201 -10.60 -6.08 -9.12
N LEU A 202 -11.08 -4.85 -8.96
CA LEU A 202 -10.56 -3.66 -9.64
C LEU A 202 -10.06 -2.68 -8.56
N GLY A 203 -8.77 -2.75 -8.29
CA GLY A 203 -8.10 -1.98 -7.25
C GLY A 203 -7.56 -0.64 -7.72
N GLY A 204 -6.63 -0.08 -6.94
CA GLY A 204 -5.97 1.19 -7.24
C GLY A 204 -5.02 1.14 -8.44
N GLY A 205 -4.28 0.04 -8.59
CA GLY A 205 -3.32 -0.13 -9.69
C GLY A 205 -3.36 -1.50 -10.38
N THR A 206 -4.23 -2.41 -9.94
CA THR A 206 -4.34 -3.76 -10.52
C THR A 206 -5.80 -4.11 -10.78
N PHE A 207 -6.02 -4.85 -11.86
CA PHE A 207 -7.30 -5.43 -12.21
C PHE A 207 -7.14 -6.94 -12.33
N ASP A 208 -7.85 -7.70 -11.50
CA ASP A 208 -7.77 -9.14 -11.42
C ASP A 208 -9.15 -9.79 -11.51
N VAL A 209 -9.25 -10.80 -12.38
CA VAL A 209 -10.42 -11.66 -12.53
C VAL A 209 -10.03 -13.09 -12.22
N SER A 210 -10.71 -13.70 -11.25
CA SER A 210 -10.47 -15.09 -10.87
C SER A 210 -11.75 -15.90 -10.91
N ILE A 211 -11.71 -17.08 -11.53
CA ILE A 211 -12.78 -18.07 -11.46
C ILE A 211 -12.37 -19.13 -10.44
N LEU A 212 -13.19 -19.30 -9.42
CA LEU A 212 -13.05 -20.28 -8.36
C LEU A 212 -14.11 -21.36 -8.52
N THR A 213 -13.74 -22.61 -8.30
CA THR A 213 -14.69 -23.67 -7.96
C THR A 213 -14.67 -23.88 -6.47
N ILE A 214 -15.86 -23.95 -5.86
CA ILE A 214 -16.04 -24.21 -4.43
C ILE A 214 -16.88 -25.47 -4.30
N GLU A 215 -16.32 -26.49 -3.64
CA GLU A 215 -16.99 -27.76 -3.35
C GLU A 215 -16.59 -28.22 -1.95
N ASP A 216 -17.57 -28.52 -1.09
CA ASP A 216 -17.36 -29.00 0.29
C ASP A 216 -16.35 -28.17 1.11
N GLY A 217 -16.34 -26.85 0.91
CA GLY A 217 -15.45 -25.91 1.59
C GLY A 217 -14.01 -25.88 1.04
N ILE A 218 -13.72 -26.64 -0.01
CA ILE A 218 -12.47 -26.61 -0.76
C ILE A 218 -12.59 -25.56 -1.86
N PHE A 219 -11.59 -24.68 -1.93
CA PHE A 219 -11.48 -23.65 -2.96
C PHE A 219 -10.41 -24.03 -3.97
N GLU A 220 -10.79 -24.10 -5.24
CA GLU A 220 -9.86 -24.33 -6.34
C GLU A 220 -9.90 -23.15 -7.31
N VAL A 221 -8.74 -22.56 -7.59
CA VAL A 221 -8.61 -21.51 -8.61
C VAL A 221 -8.55 -22.19 -9.98
N LYS A 222 -9.57 -21.97 -10.82
CA LYS A 222 -9.66 -22.56 -12.17
C LYS A 222 -8.97 -21.70 -13.23
N ALA A 223 -9.12 -20.38 -13.13
CA ALA A 223 -8.52 -19.44 -14.06
C ALA A 223 -8.28 -18.09 -13.37
N THR A 224 -7.21 -17.43 -13.79
CA THR A 224 -6.87 -16.05 -13.40
C THR A 224 -6.49 -15.28 -14.66
N ALA A 225 -7.07 -14.11 -14.85
CA ALA A 225 -6.71 -13.17 -15.90
C ALA A 225 -6.82 -11.75 -15.33
N GLY A 226 -6.34 -10.75 -16.05
CA GLY A 226 -6.34 -9.38 -15.54
C GLY A 226 -5.36 -8.49 -16.27
N ASP A 227 -5.19 -7.30 -15.73
CA ASP A 227 -4.19 -6.34 -16.13
C ASP A 227 -3.51 -5.80 -14.86
N THR A 228 -2.21 -6.08 -14.73
CA THR A 228 -1.42 -5.66 -13.58
C THR A 228 -1.16 -4.16 -13.57
N HIS A 229 -1.53 -3.42 -14.62
CA HIS A 229 -1.27 -1.99 -14.80
C HIS A 229 -2.53 -1.22 -15.15
N LEU A 230 -3.67 -1.70 -14.65
CA LEU A 230 -4.96 -1.04 -14.78
C LEU A 230 -5.61 -0.88 -13.41
N GLY A 231 -5.97 0.33 -13.04
CA GLY A 231 -6.74 0.58 -11.82
C GLY A 231 -7.26 2.02 -11.69
N GLY A 232 -7.67 2.35 -10.46
CA GLY A 232 -8.13 3.69 -10.08
C GLY A 232 -7.18 4.83 -10.49
N GLU A 233 -5.87 4.62 -10.37
CA GLU A 233 -4.84 5.62 -10.70
C GLU A 233 -4.85 5.99 -12.20
N ASP A 234 -5.20 5.06 -13.09
CA ASP A 234 -5.36 5.35 -14.52
C ASP A 234 -6.57 6.23 -14.78
N PHE A 235 -7.65 6.02 -14.02
CA PHE A 235 -8.85 6.84 -14.12
C PHE A 235 -8.57 8.28 -13.64
N ASP A 236 -7.82 8.41 -12.54
CA ASP A 236 -7.32 9.70 -12.04
C ASP A 236 -6.45 10.39 -13.09
N ASN A 237 -5.51 9.67 -13.72
CA ASN A 237 -4.65 10.20 -14.78
C ASN A 237 -5.44 10.70 -16.00
N ARG A 238 -6.50 9.98 -16.42
CA ARG A 238 -7.38 10.44 -17.50
C ARG A 238 -8.10 11.73 -17.12
N MET A 239 -8.55 11.84 -15.88
CA MET A 239 -9.19 13.06 -15.37
C MET A 239 -8.22 14.24 -15.30
N VAL A 240 -7.00 14.02 -14.79
CA VAL A 240 -5.92 15.02 -14.76
C VAL A 240 -5.60 15.51 -16.17
N ASN A 241 -5.38 14.61 -17.13
CA ASN A 241 -5.09 14.98 -18.51
C ASN A 241 -6.23 15.80 -19.14
N HIS A 242 -7.48 15.40 -18.92
CA HIS A 242 -8.63 16.16 -19.40
C HIS A 242 -8.63 17.59 -18.85
N PHE A 243 -8.43 17.78 -17.54
CA PHE A 243 -8.39 19.13 -16.96
C PHE A 243 -7.16 19.93 -17.39
N VAL A 244 -6.00 19.29 -17.55
CA VAL A 244 -4.79 19.96 -18.05
C VAL A 244 -5.01 20.47 -19.47
N GLU A 245 -5.62 19.67 -20.35
CA GLU A 245 -5.97 20.07 -21.71
C GLU A 245 -7.04 21.17 -21.71
N ASP A 246 -8.10 21.01 -20.92
CA ASP A 246 -9.19 21.97 -20.84
C ASP A 246 -8.73 23.33 -20.30
N LEU A 247 -7.78 23.37 -19.37
CA LEU A 247 -7.22 24.61 -18.82
C LEU A 247 -6.08 25.18 -19.67
N LYS A 248 -5.58 24.41 -20.65
CA LYS A 248 -4.45 24.81 -21.50
C LYS A 248 -4.78 26.09 -22.27
N GLY A 249 -4.00 27.13 -22.01
CA GLY A 249 -4.18 28.44 -22.64
C GLY A 249 -5.37 29.26 -22.12
N LYS A 250 -6.17 28.72 -21.17
CA LYS A 250 -7.24 29.47 -20.50
C LYS A 250 -6.74 30.24 -19.27
N ILE A 251 -5.61 29.84 -18.71
CA ILE A 251 -4.91 30.56 -17.64
C ILE A 251 -3.81 31.41 -18.28
N SER A 252 -3.82 32.72 -18.01
CA SER A 252 -2.80 33.63 -18.53
C SER A 252 -1.41 33.27 -17.97
N GLU A 253 -0.34 33.55 -18.72
CA GLU A 253 1.02 33.33 -18.21
C GLU A 253 1.31 34.16 -16.95
N GLU A 254 0.67 35.32 -16.82
CA GLU A 254 0.77 36.14 -15.62
C GLU A 254 0.13 35.47 -14.40
N ASP A 255 -1.06 34.90 -14.55
CA ASP A 255 -1.75 34.19 -13.47
C ASP A 255 -1.03 32.89 -13.11
N LYS A 256 -0.56 32.13 -14.11
CA LYS A 256 0.30 30.96 -13.86
C LYS A 256 1.54 31.35 -13.07
N LYS A 257 2.20 32.43 -13.47
CA LYS A 257 3.39 32.93 -12.77
C LYS A 257 3.06 33.33 -11.34
N LYS A 258 1.97 34.08 -11.10
CA LYS A 258 1.52 34.45 -9.74
C LYS A 258 1.28 33.22 -8.87
N VAL A 259 0.56 32.22 -9.38
CA VAL A 259 0.30 30.97 -8.64
C VAL A 259 1.60 30.22 -8.34
N ILE A 260 2.47 30.05 -9.34
CA ILE A 260 3.74 29.34 -9.18
C ILE A 260 4.66 30.08 -8.20
N ASP A 261 4.78 31.39 -8.32
CA ASP A 261 5.61 32.22 -7.44
C ASP A 261 5.10 32.15 -6.00
N LYS A 262 3.76 32.22 -5.79
CA LYS A 262 3.18 32.09 -4.46
C LYS A 262 3.36 30.68 -3.87
N CYS A 263 3.23 29.64 -4.67
CA CYS A 263 3.55 28.26 -4.26
C CYS A 263 5.02 28.14 -3.85
N LYS A 264 5.96 28.68 -4.63
CA LYS A 264 7.39 28.66 -4.32
C LYS A 264 7.73 29.42 -3.05
N GLU A 265 7.11 30.59 -2.86
CA GLU A 265 7.29 31.41 -1.66
C GLU A 265 6.80 30.67 -0.42
N THR A 266 5.62 30.06 -0.52
CA THR A 266 5.04 29.24 0.56
C THR A 266 5.92 28.03 0.88
N ILE A 267 6.36 27.29 -0.14
CA ILE A 267 7.26 26.14 0.02
C ILE A 267 8.57 26.56 0.67
N SER A 268 9.20 27.63 0.19
CA SER A 268 10.46 28.14 0.76
C SER A 268 10.27 28.58 2.22
N TRP A 269 9.12 29.16 2.56
CA TRP A 269 8.81 29.51 3.94
C TRP A 269 8.65 28.25 4.80
N LEU A 270 7.92 27.24 4.34
CA LEU A 270 7.76 25.96 5.06
C LEU A 270 9.12 25.26 5.29
N GLU A 271 9.99 25.25 4.28
CA GLU A 271 11.33 24.64 4.37
C GLU A 271 12.24 25.37 5.37
N ASN A 272 12.16 26.69 5.45
CA ASN A 272 12.98 27.48 6.38
C ASN A 272 12.40 27.55 7.80
N ASN A 273 11.12 27.19 7.97
CA ASN A 273 10.40 27.33 9.23
C ASN A 273 9.85 25.98 9.72
N GLN A 274 10.63 24.90 9.60
CA GLN A 274 10.22 23.55 10.04
C GLN A 274 9.98 23.40 11.55
N LEU A 275 10.44 24.37 12.36
CA LEU A 275 10.26 24.40 13.82
C LEU A 275 9.22 25.43 14.27
N ALA A 276 8.51 26.06 13.33
CA ALA A 276 7.55 27.11 13.67
C ALA A 276 6.43 26.58 14.58
N GLU A 277 5.95 27.43 15.48
CA GLU A 277 4.83 27.08 16.34
C GLU A 277 3.50 27.22 15.57
N LYS A 278 2.46 26.55 16.06
CA LYS A 278 1.13 26.54 15.43
C LYS A 278 0.60 27.95 15.15
N ASP A 279 0.88 28.90 16.04
CA ASP A 279 0.42 30.27 15.93
C ASP A 279 1.16 31.04 14.81
N GLU A 280 2.43 30.70 14.55
CA GLU A 280 3.21 31.27 13.44
C GLU A 280 2.72 30.74 12.09
N TYR A 281 2.41 29.44 12.01
CA TYR A 281 1.74 28.87 10.83
C TYR A 281 0.38 29.53 10.57
N GLN A 282 -0.42 29.71 11.61
CA GLN A 282 -1.74 30.36 11.48
C GLN A 282 -1.62 31.81 11.04
N HIS A 283 -0.66 32.55 11.60
CA HIS A 283 -0.41 33.94 11.21
C HIS A 283 0.02 34.05 9.74
N HIS A 284 0.96 33.20 9.29
CA HIS A 284 1.40 33.20 7.90
C HIS A 284 0.28 32.78 6.93
N THR A 285 -0.59 31.85 7.34
CA THR A 285 -1.75 31.42 6.54
C THR A 285 -2.76 32.55 6.34
N THR A 286 -2.89 33.48 7.29
CA THR A 286 -3.74 34.68 7.12
C THR A 286 -3.14 35.76 6.23
N GLU A 287 -1.85 35.70 5.92
CA GLU A 287 -1.16 36.63 5.00
C GLU A 287 -1.06 36.11 3.55
N LEU A 288 -1.47 34.86 3.32
CA LEU A 288 -1.53 34.18 2.02
C LEU A 288 -2.83 34.47 1.27
#